data_AF-A0A1J5KDE5-F1
#
_entry.id   AF-A0A1J5KDE5-F1
#
_cell.length_a   1.000
_cell.length_b   1.000
_cell.length_c   1.000
_cell.angle_alpha   90.00
_cell.angle_beta   90.00
_cell.angle_gamma   90.00
#
_symmetry.space_group_name_H-M   'P 1'
#
loop_
_entity.id
_entity.type
_entity.pdbx_description
1 polymer ?
#
loop_
_entity_poly.entity_id
_entity_poly.type
_entity_poly.pdbx_seq_one_letter_code
_entity_poly.pdbx_strand_id
1 'polypeptide(L)'
;MTAIQTSDDSLFNDSHLEIEGNAAILKSFLQFGEENIKREIERLENVMPDSVSFNMDTKKGESEVKTFIDNFIQYTYNRAQYDFHFKQRLRQSIIIQLYSFMELYLTKQCEMYSVGLEEGVRFKDIKGNNELEKFKDFYKNSIKLNIVELDQKRWGFIKNLKVLRNKITHSQGKFSDEDTHGKLRSLENKKTYSLIKENASESYRIELEKDYIIVCIDEVSKFLKDLTVKR
;
A
#
# COMPACT_ATOMS: atom_id res chain seq x y z
N MET A 1 8.13 -38.07 30.40
CA MET A 1 8.63 -36.68 30.35
C MET A 1 9.72 -36.60 29.30
N THR A 2 9.79 -35.43 28.65
CA THR A 2 10.78 -34.97 27.65
C THR A 2 10.45 -35.20 26.17
N ALA A 3 10.53 -34.09 25.42
CA ALA A 3 10.57 -33.91 23.97
C ALA A 3 9.26 -33.56 23.21
N ILE A 4 8.63 -32.41 23.50
CA ILE A 4 7.87 -31.63 22.48
C ILE A 4 8.26 -30.12 22.49
N GLN A 5 9.13 -29.67 23.38
CA GLN A 5 9.29 -28.23 23.65
C GLN A 5 10.24 -27.46 22.71
N THR A 6 10.86 -28.11 21.72
CA THR A 6 11.89 -27.48 20.86
C THR A 6 11.43 -27.14 19.44
N SER A 7 10.29 -27.66 18.95
CA SER A 7 9.81 -27.39 17.58
C SER A 7 8.97 -26.12 17.47
N ASP A 8 8.26 -25.74 18.55
CA ASP A 8 7.37 -24.56 18.53
C ASP A 8 8.15 -23.24 18.54
N ASP A 9 9.26 -23.16 19.30
CA ASP A 9 10.06 -21.94 19.41
C ASP A 9 10.81 -21.59 18.10
N SER A 10 11.23 -22.59 17.31
CA SER A 10 11.88 -22.34 16.02
C SER A 10 10.89 -21.83 14.97
N LEU A 11 9.69 -22.42 14.90
CA LEU A 11 8.61 -21.99 14.00
C LEU A 11 8.09 -20.59 14.33
N PHE A 12 8.08 -20.24 15.62
CA PHE A 12 7.71 -18.91 16.10
C PHE A 12 8.75 -17.84 15.73
N ASN A 13 10.03 -18.12 15.96
CA ASN A 13 11.11 -17.21 15.58
C ASN A 13 11.16 -16.99 14.06
N ASP A 14 10.96 -18.04 13.25
CA ASP A 14 10.91 -17.92 11.79
C ASP A 14 9.74 -17.06 11.32
N SER A 15 8.58 -17.16 11.98
CA SER A 15 7.39 -16.35 11.68
C SER A 15 7.59 -14.85 11.98
N HIS A 16 8.22 -14.53 13.12
CA HIS A 16 8.56 -13.15 13.47
C HIS A 16 9.58 -12.55 12.51
N LEU A 17 10.61 -13.34 12.14
CA LEU A 17 11.62 -12.94 11.16
C LEU A 17 11.02 -12.70 9.77
N GLU A 18 10.06 -13.52 9.33
CA GLU A 18 9.37 -13.30 8.04
C GLU A 18 8.58 -11.97 8.04
N ILE A 19 7.87 -11.67 9.13
CA ILE A 19 7.10 -10.41 9.27
C ILE A 19 8.03 -9.19 9.29
N GLU A 20 9.09 -9.23 10.09
CA GLU A 20 10.05 -8.14 10.21
C GLU A 20 10.85 -7.94 8.94
N GLY A 21 11.28 -9.04 8.31
CA GLY A 21 11.98 -9.02 7.04
C GLY A 21 11.15 -8.37 5.93
N ASN A 22 9.89 -8.77 5.77
CA ASN A 22 9.00 -8.16 4.77
C ASN A 22 8.74 -6.67 5.06
N ALA A 23 8.52 -6.31 6.32
CA ALA A 23 8.35 -4.91 6.71
C ALA A 23 9.58 -4.06 6.37
N ALA A 24 10.77 -4.57 6.67
CA ALA A 24 12.04 -3.90 6.37
C ALA A 24 12.27 -3.78 4.86
N ILE A 25 11.98 -4.82 4.09
CA ILE A 25 12.08 -4.80 2.62
C ILE A 25 11.14 -3.75 2.02
N LEU A 26 9.87 -3.71 2.43
CA LEU A 26 8.91 -2.73 1.91
C LEU A 26 9.28 -1.28 2.26
N LYS A 27 9.78 -1.05 3.48
CA LYS A 27 10.29 0.28 3.88
C LYS A 27 11.53 0.69 3.07
N SER A 28 12.46 -0.24 2.88
CA SER A 28 13.66 0.00 2.07
C SER A 28 13.31 0.27 0.61
N PHE A 29 12.35 -0.47 0.06
CA PHE A 29 11.84 -0.26 -1.29
C PHE A 29 11.17 1.11 -1.45
N LEU A 30 10.35 1.54 -0.47
CA LEU A 30 9.78 2.88 -0.44
C LEU A 30 10.86 3.96 -0.42
N GLN A 31 11.83 3.82 0.49
CA GLN A 31 12.91 4.79 0.64
C GLN A 31 13.74 4.91 -0.63
N PHE A 32 14.24 3.78 -1.14
CA PHE A 32 15.04 3.75 -2.37
C PHE A 32 14.28 4.30 -3.57
N GLY A 33 13.00 3.96 -3.72
CA GLY A 33 12.16 4.47 -4.79
C GLY A 33 11.96 5.99 -4.72
N GLU A 34 11.65 6.53 -3.54
CA GLU A 34 11.48 7.98 -3.32
C GLU A 34 12.80 8.75 -3.53
N GLU A 35 13.93 8.20 -3.08
CA GLU A 35 15.25 8.80 -3.31
C GLU A 35 15.61 8.83 -4.81
N ASN A 36 15.29 7.78 -5.56
CA ASN A 36 15.46 7.75 -7.00
C ASN A 36 14.61 8.80 -7.72
N ILE A 37 13.33 8.93 -7.31
CA ILE A 37 12.43 9.94 -7.86
C ILE A 37 12.98 11.34 -7.58
N LYS A 38 13.43 11.60 -6.36
CA LYS A 38 14.04 12.88 -5.97
C LYS A 38 15.25 13.20 -6.85
N ARG A 39 16.16 12.25 -7.03
CA ARG A 39 17.35 12.42 -7.90
C ARG A 39 16.97 12.73 -9.34
N GLU A 40 15.92 12.10 -9.86
CA GLU A 40 15.48 12.34 -11.23
C GLU A 40 14.81 13.71 -11.39
N ILE A 41 14.06 14.17 -10.38
CA ILE A 41 13.53 15.55 -10.34
C ILE A 41 14.68 16.56 -10.31
N GLU A 42 15.68 16.35 -9.44
CA GLU A 42 16.88 17.20 -9.39
C GLU A 42 17.63 17.21 -10.73
N ARG A 43 17.73 16.06 -11.41
CA ARG A 43 18.32 15.96 -12.75
C ARG A 43 17.53 16.77 -13.77
N LEU A 44 16.20 16.72 -13.74
CA LEU A 44 15.33 17.51 -14.61
C LEU A 44 15.49 19.01 -14.35
N GLU A 45 15.57 19.43 -13.09
CA GLU A 45 15.76 20.83 -12.70
C GLU A 45 17.08 21.39 -13.21
N ASN A 46 18.15 20.58 -13.24
CA ASN A 46 19.45 20.98 -13.80
C ASN A 46 19.46 21.15 -15.33
N VAL A 47 18.47 20.61 -16.04
CA VAL A 47 18.32 20.76 -17.50
C VAL A 47 17.11 21.63 -17.87
N MET A 48 16.53 22.33 -16.88
CA MET A 48 15.47 23.31 -17.14
C MET A 48 16.01 24.37 -18.09
N PRO A 49 15.26 24.75 -19.14
CA PRO A 49 15.65 25.86 -20.00
C PRO A 49 15.73 27.15 -19.17
N ASP A 50 16.90 27.81 -19.15
CA ASP A 50 17.06 29.15 -18.58
C ASP A 50 16.15 30.15 -19.30
N SER A 51 15.84 31.29 -18.66
CA SER A 51 15.16 32.38 -19.35
C SER A 51 16.05 32.91 -20.50
N VAL A 52 15.59 32.76 -21.74
CA VAL A 52 16.31 33.22 -22.94
C VAL A 52 15.54 34.37 -23.60
N SER A 53 16.27 35.40 -24.07
CA SER A 53 15.73 36.45 -24.93
C SER A 53 15.83 36.04 -26.41
N PHE A 54 14.73 36.11 -27.15
CA PHE A 54 14.67 35.73 -28.57
C PHE A 54 14.45 36.94 -29.48
N ASN A 55 15.09 36.95 -30.65
CA ASN A 55 14.84 37.97 -31.69
C ASN A 55 13.72 37.51 -32.64
N MET A 56 12.50 37.94 -32.35
CA MET A 56 11.27 37.54 -33.06
C MET A 56 11.18 38.05 -34.51
N ASP A 57 12.03 39.00 -34.91
CA ASP A 57 11.98 39.60 -36.27
C ASP A 57 12.65 38.70 -37.33
N THR A 58 13.09 37.50 -36.95
CA THR A 58 13.77 36.56 -37.83
C THR A 58 13.10 35.19 -37.78
N LYS A 59 13.01 34.50 -38.93
CA LYS A 59 12.59 33.08 -39.00
C LYS A 59 13.41 32.18 -38.07
N LYS A 60 14.68 32.54 -37.83
CA LYS A 60 15.57 31.86 -36.89
C LYS A 60 15.06 32.00 -35.46
N GLY A 61 14.70 33.21 -35.03
CA GLY A 61 14.12 33.44 -33.71
C GLY A 61 12.76 32.76 -33.50
N GLU A 62 11.90 32.74 -34.51
CA GLU A 62 10.65 31.94 -34.45
C GLU A 62 10.91 30.46 -34.20
N SER A 63 11.92 29.88 -34.87
CA SER A 63 12.33 28.48 -34.69
C SER A 63 12.95 28.21 -33.31
N GLU A 64 13.74 29.15 -32.78
CA GLU A 64 14.34 29.07 -31.45
C GLU A 64 13.28 29.12 -30.35
N VAL A 65 12.27 29.98 -30.49
CA VAL A 65 11.11 30.06 -29.58
C VAL A 65 10.32 28.76 -29.59
N LYS A 66 10.03 28.20 -30.77
CA LYS A 66 9.32 26.92 -30.86
C LYS A 66 10.08 25.81 -30.13
N THR A 67 11.39 25.72 -30.37
CA THR A 67 12.26 24.72 -29.71
C THR A 67 12.27 24.90 -28.18
N PHE A 68 12.33 26.14 -27.71
CA PHE A 68 12.25 26.45 -26.28
C PHE A 68 10.92 26.02 -25.67
N ILE A 69 9.79 26.36 -26.32
CA ILE A 69 8.45 25.96 -25.88
C ILE A 69 8.32 24.44 -25.82
N ASP A 70 8.75 23.73 -26.87
CA ASP A 70 8.70 22.27 -26.92
C ASP A 70 9.51 21.64 -25.76
N ASN A 71 10.72 22.16 -25.50
CA ASN A 71 11.56 21.72 -24.38
C ASN A 71 10.92 22.03 -23.01
N PHE A 72 10.31 23.20 -22.85
CA PHE A 72 9.63 23.59 -21.61
C PHE A 72 8.39 22.72 -21.34
N ILE A 73 7.58 22.44 -22.37
CA ILE A 73 6.44 21.53 -22.28
C ILE A 73 6.92 20.12 -21.90
N GLN A 74 7.99 19.63 -22.53
CA GLN A 74 8.54 18.31 -22.20
C GLN A 74 9.08 18.25 -20.76
N TYR A 75 9.77 19.29 -20.31
CA TYR A 75 10.25 19.42 -18.93
C TYR A 75 9.07 19.39 -17.93
N THR A 76 8.07 20.25 -18.13
CA THR A 76 6.91 20.35 -17.21
C THR A 76 6.13 19.04 -17.16
N TYR A 77 5.94 18.38 -18.30
CA TYR A 77 5.35 17.04 -18.37
C TYR A 77 6.17 16.01 -17.59
N ASN A 78 7.47 15.90 -17.87
CA ASN A 78 8.35 14.93 -17.20
C ASN A 78 8.40 15.15 -15.70
N ARG A 79 8.52 16.41 -15.25
CA ARG A 79 8.52 16.77 -13.84
C ARG A 79 7.21 16.32 -13.17
N ALA A 80 6.06 16.59 -13.78
CA ALA A 80 4.77 16.13 -13.26
C ALA A 80 4.66 14.59 -13.22
N GLN A 81 5.23 13.89 -14.21
CA GLN A 81 5.29 12.42 -14.19
C GLN A 81 6.07 11.88 -12.99
N TYR A 82 7.24 12.43 -12.68
CA TYR A 82 8.03 11.95 -11.54
C TYR A 82 7.47 12.42 -10.19
N ASP A 83 7.19 13.71 -10.07
CA ASP A 83 6.82 14.34 -8.80
C ASP A 83 5.47 13.85 -8.28
N PHE A 84 4.55 13.50 -9.18
CA PHE A 84 3.22 13.03 -8.81
C PHE A 84 2.95 11.60 -9.26
N HIS A 85 2.92 11.33 -10.57
CA HIS A 85 2.38 10.06 -11.08
C HIS A 85 3.20 8.83 -10.67
N PHE A 86 4.52 8.88 -10.84
CA PHE A 86 5.41 7.78 -10.52
C PHE A 86 5.52 7.58 -9.01
N LYS A 87 5.62 8.67 -8.25
CA LYS A 87 5.59 8.68 -6.78
C LYS A 87 4.32 8.00 -6.24
N GLN A 88 3.15 8.38 -6.75
CA GLN A 88 1.89 7.77 -6.31
C GLN A 88 1.77 6.30 -6.74
N ARG A 89 2.22 5.94 -7.95
CA ARG A 89 2.26 4.53 -8.39
C ARG A 89 3.16 3.66 -7.51
N LEU A 90 4.33 4.17 -7.13
CA LEU A 90 5.23 3.50 -6.19
C LEU A 90 4.52 3.23 -4.86
N ARG A 91 3.95 4.26 -4.25
CA ARG A 91 3.21 4.16 -2.97
C ARG A 91 2.04 3.17 -3.05
N GLN A 92 1.24 3.26 -4.12
CA GLN A 92 0.13 2.36 -4.39
C GLN A 92 0.59 0.90 -4.54
N SER A 93 1.71 0.66 -5.23
CA SER A 93 2.26 -0.69 -5.40
C SER A 93 2.67 -1.32 -4.06
N ILE A 94 3.13 -0.53 -3.09
CA ILE A 94 3.50 -1.01 -1.76
C ILE A 94 2.26 -1.40 -0.97
N ILE A 95 1.16 -0.64 -1.04
CA ILE A 95 -0.11 -1.03 -0.40
C ILE A 95 -0.61 -2.37 -0.94
N ILE A 96 -0.55 -2.58 -2.27
CA ILE A 96 -0.94 -3.85 -2.87
C ILE A 96 -0.05 -4.98 -2.35
N GLN A 97 1.28 -4.81 -2.40
CA GLN A 97 2.23 -5.82 -1.95
C GLN A 97 2.07 -6.17 -0.48
N LEU A 98 1.91 -5.15 0.39
CA LEU A 98 1.69 -5.32 1.82
C LEU A 98 0.44 -6.15 2.11
N TYR A 99 -0.67 -5.82 1.46
CA TYR A 99 -1.93 -6.52 1.67
C TYR A 99 -1.88 -7.96 1.13
N SER A 100 -1.28 -8.17 -0.04
CA SER A 100 -1.06 -9.51 -0.60
C SER A 100 -0.17 -10.37 0.30
N PHE A 101 0.91 -9.80 0.86
CA PHE A 101 1.75 -10.48 1.85
C PHE A 101 0.94 -10.91 3.07
N MET A 102 0.15 -10.01 3.64
CA MET A 102 -0.70 -10.31 4.79
C MET A 102 -1.69 -11.46 4.49
N GLU A 103 -2.38 -11.41 3.34
CA GLU A 103 -3.32 -12.47 2.94
C GLU A 103 -2.63 -13.82 2.77
N LEU A 104 -1.48 -13.84 2.12
CA LEU A 104 -0.69 -15.06 1.93
C LEU A 104 -0.22 -15.61 3.28
N TYR A 105 0.29 -14.74 4.16
CA TYR A 105 0.76 -15.11 5.48
C TYR A 105 -0.35 -15.72 6.33
N LEU A 106 -1.50 -15.04 6.42
CA LEU A 106 -2.66 -15.55 7.16
C LEU A 106 -3.18 -16.87 6.59
N THR A 107 -3.18 -17.03 5.27
CA THR A 107 -3.54 -18.29 4.61
C THR A 107 -2.62 -19.42 5.04
N LYS A 108 -1.30 -19.23 4.96
CA LYS A 108 -0.31 -20.22 5.40
C LYS A 108 -0.52 -20.60 6.87
N GLN A 109 -0.72 -19.61 7.74
CA GLN A 109 -0.96 -19.86 9.17
C GLN A 109 -2.23 -20.70 9.38
N CYS A 110 -3.35 -20.31 8.76
CA CYS A 110 -4.61 -21.08 8.86
C CYS A 110 -4.48 -22.51 8.30
N GLU A 111 -3.73 -22.70 7.21
CA GLU A 111 -3.46 -24.02 6.66
C GLU A 111 -2.60 -24.88 7.60
N MET A 112 -1.55 -24.30 8.20
CA MET A 112 -0.72 -24.99 9.19
C MET A 112 -1.53 -25.41 10.42
N TYR A 113 -2.40 -24.53 10.94
CA TYR A 113 -3.32 -24.90 12.02
C TYR A 113 -4.29 -26.00 11.61
N SER A 114 -4.77 -26.00 10.37
CA SER A 114 -5.70 -27.02 9.88
C SER A 114 -5.07 -28.43 9.84
N VAL A 115 -3.74 -28.53 9.68
CA VAL A 115 -3.01 -29.82 9.71
C VAL A 115 -2.90 -30.38 11.13
N GLY A 116 -2.79 -29.51 12.14
CA GLY A 116 -2.66 -29.91 13.54
C GLY A 116 -3.97 -30.24 14.25
N LEU A 117 -5.13 -30.02 13.61
CA LEU A 117 -6.44 -30.30 14.18
C LEU A 117 -6.92 -31.70 13.78
N GLU A 118 -7.05 -32.62 14.74
CA GLU A 118 -7.69 -33.94 14.53
C GLU A 118 -9.18 -33.80 14.21
N GLU A 119 -9.85 -32.83 14.84
CA GLU A 119 -11.25 -32.45 14.59
C GLU A 119 -11.36 -30.92 14.44
N GLY A 120 -11.88 -30.44 13.31
CA GLY A 120 -12.05 -29.02 13.05
C GLY A 120 -12.39 -28.69 11.59
N VAL A 121 -13.03 -27.54 11.36
CA VAL A 121 -13.30 -27.03 10.01
C VAL A 121 -11.96 -26.60 9.39
N ARG A 122 -11.57 -27.19 8.26
CA ARG A 122 -10.34 -26.79 7.56
C ARG A 122 -10.54 -25.40 6.97
N PHE A 123 -9.45 -24.65 6.82
CA PHE A 123 -9.54 -23.30 6.24
C PHE A 123 -10.22 -23.29 4.85
N LYS A 124 -9.96 -24.33 4.04
CA LYS A 124 -10.56 -24.51 2.70
C LYS A 124 -12.07 -24.76 2.73
N ASP A 125 -12.59 -25.25 3.85
CA ASP A 125 -14.01 -25.59 4.01
C ASP A 125 -14.85 -24.37 4.42
N ILE A 126 -14.20 -23.27 4.82
CA ILE A 126 -14.87 -22.03 5.20
C ILE A 126 -15.37 -21.31 3.95
N LYS A 127 -16.70 -21.35 3.78
CA LYS A 127 -17.41 -20.62 2.74
C LYS A 127 -17.44 -19.13 3.07
N GLY A 128 -17.20 -18.29 2.07
CA GLY A 128 -17.30 -16.83 2.20
C GLY A 128 -16.81 -16.11 0.95
N ASN A 129 -17.35 -14.92 0.68
CA ASN A 129 -16.96 -14.09 -0.46
C ASN A 129 -15.76 -13.18 -0.16
N ASN A 130 -15.18 -13.25 1.04
CA ASN A 130 -14.12 -12.36 1.51
C ASN A 130 -13.08 -13.14 2.34
N GLU A 131 -11.84 -13.21 1.86
CA GLU A 131 -10.70 -13.85 2.50
C GLU A 131 -10.49 -13.37 3.95
N LEU A 132 -10.63 -12.07 4.19
CA LEU A 132 -10.46 -11.49 5.53
C LEU A 132 -11.52 -12.00 6.52
N GLU A 133 -12.77 -12.16 6.07
CA GLU A 133 -13.82 -12.75 6.92
C GLU A 133 -13.62 -14.25 7.12
N LYS A 134 -13.09 -14.96 6.10
CA LYS A 134 -12.71 -16.37 6.27
C LYS A 134 -11.64 -16.53 7.35
N PHE A 135 -10.62 -15.66 7.37
CA PHE A 135 -9.62 -15.68 8.44
C PHE A 135 -10.27 -15.45 9.81
N LYS A 136 -11.12 -14.43 9.93
CA LYS A 136 -11.84 -14.15 11.19
C LYS A 136 -12.65 -15.36 11.68
N ASP A 137 -13.39 -15.99 10.79
CA ASP A 137 -14.24 -17.12 11.13
C ASP A 137 -13.42 -18.37 11.45
N PHE A 138 -12.29 -18.60 10.77
CA PHE A 138 -11.36 -19.70 11.07
C PHE A 138 -10.78 -19.57 12.47
N TYR A 139 -10.22 -18.40 12.81
CA TYR A 139 -9.64 -18.17 14.12
C TYR A 139 -10.68 -18.31 15.22
N LYS A 140 -11.89 -17.79 15.03
CA LYS A 140 -12.96 -17.90 16.02
C LYS A 140 -13.44 -19.34 16.20
N ASN A 141 -13.67 -20.07 15.12
CA ASN A 141 -14.35 -21.36 15.18
C ASN A 141 -13.38 -22.52 15.43
N SER A 142 -12.20 -22.50 14.80
CA SER A 142 -11.20 -23.57 14.86
C SER A 142 -10.12 -23.31 15.92
N ILE A 143 -9.60 -22.08 16.02
CA ILE A 143 -8.55 -21.72 17.00
C ILE A 143 -9.13 -21.24 18.35
N LYS A 144 -10.45 -20.97 18.41
CA LYS A 144 -11.13 -20.37 19.58
C LYS A 144 -10.57 -19.00 19.97
N LEU A 145 -9.97 -18.29 19.01
CA LEU A 145 -9.43 -16.94 19.18
C LEU A 145 -10.31 -15.92 18.46
N ASN A 146 -10.86 -14.95 19.20
CA ASN A 146 -11.61 -13.86 18.59
C ASN A 146 -10.67 -12.70 18.21
N ILE A 147 -10.18 -12.69 16.97
CA ILE A 147 -9.25 -11.64 16.47
C ILE A 147 -9.80 -10.22 16.67
N VAL A 148 -11.12 -10.04 16.56
CA VAL A 148 -11.74 -8.72 16.68
C VAL A 148 -11.67 -8.18 18.10
N GLU A 149 -11.82 -9.04 19.11
CA GLU A 149 -11.67 -8.67 20.52
C GLU A 149 -10.20 -8.52 20.91
N LEU A 150 -9.33 -9.27 20.22
CA LEU A 150 -7.89 -9.25 20.43
C LEU A 150 -7.27 -7.89 20.08
N ASP A 151 -7.73 -7.29 18.97
CA ASP A 151 -7.39 -5.93 18.60
C ASP A 151 -8.44 -5.28 17.67
N GLN A 152 -9.46 -4.68 18.28
CA GLN A 152 -10.53 -4.02 17.55
C GLN A 152 -10.03 -2.85 16.69
N LYS A 153 -9.00 -2.13 17.15
CA LYS A 153 -8.47 -0.95 16.44
C LYS A 153 -7.71 -1.38 15.19
N ARG A 154 -6.77 -2.32 15.31
CA ARG A 154 -6.03 -2.85 14.15
C ARG A 154 -6.93 -3.63 13.22
N TRP A 155 -7.92 -4.37 13.71
CA TRP A 155 -8.90 -5.01 12.84
C TRP A 155 -9.68 -4.00 11.99
N GLY A 156 -10.10 -2.88 12.59
CA GLY A 156 -10.67 -1.74 11.87
C GLY A 156 -9.72 -1.22 10.79
N PHE A 157 -8.45 -1.04 11.15
CA PHE A 157 -7.40 -0.62 10.22
C PHE A 157 -7.23 -1.57 9.04
N ILE A 158 -7.13 -2.88 9.27
CA ILE A 158 -6.97 -3.89 8.19
C ILE A 158 -8.18 -3.89 7.24
N LYS A 159 -9.40 -3.74 7.75
CA LYS A 159 -10.60 -3.59 6.91
C LYS A 159 -10.52 -2.34 6.03
N ASN A 160 -10.03 -1.23 6.57
CA ASN A 160 -9.86 0.01 5.81
C ASN A 160 -8.75 -0.13 4.75
N LEU A 161 -7.65 -0.80 5.10
CA LEU A 161 -6.57 -1.12 4.18
C LEU A 161 -7.04 -2.00 3.01
N LYS A 162 -7.95 -2.96 3.28
CA LYS A 162 -8.61 -3.75 2.22
C LYS A 162 -9.39 -2.86 1.25
N VAL A 163 -10.22 -1.95 1.77
CA VAL A 163 -11.02 -1.03 0.94
C VAL A 163 -10.09 -0.19 0.08
N LEU A 164 -9.02 0.34 0.67
CA LEU A 164 -7.98 1.09 -0.03
C LEU A 164 -7.33 0.26 -1.15
N ARG A 165 -6.84 -0.95 -0.84
CA ARG A 165 -6.22 -1.85 -1.83
C ARG A 165 -7.16 -2.12 -2.98
N ASN A 166 -8.42 -2.44 -2.72
CA ASN A 166 -9.41 -2.72 -3.76
C ASN A 166 -9.60 -1.54 -4.70
N LYS A 167 -9.63 -0.32 -4.16
CA LYS A 167 -9.78 0.90 -4.98
C LYS A 167 -8.54 1.21 -5.81
N ILE A 168 -7.35 0.97 -5.26
CA ILE A 168 -6.10 1.04 -6.02
C ILE A 168 -6.13 0.04 -7.19
N THR A 169 -6.45 -1.22 -6.93
CA THR A 169 -6.42 -2.29 -7.94
C THR A 169 -7.49 -2.15 -9.02
N HIS A 170 -8.74 -1.82 -8.64
CA HIS A 170 -9.87 -1.85 -9.59
C HIS A 170 -10.16 -0.51 -10.25
N SER A 171 -9.73 0.61 -9.66
CA SER A 171 -10.06 1.95 -10.14
C SER A 171 -8.84 2.84 -10.29
N GLN A 172 -7.62 2.28 -10.26
CA GLN A 172 -6.36 3.04 -10.26
C GLN A 172 -6.31 4.12 -9.16
N GLY A 173 -7.02 3.89 -8.05
CA GLY A 173 -7.15 4.86 -6.96
C GLY A 173 -8.11 6.03 -7.26
N LYS A 174 -8.98 5.90 -8.27
CA LYS A 174 -10.08 6.83 -8.52
C LYS A 174 -11.35 6.43 -7.75
N PHE A 175 -12.10 7.43 -7.34
CA PHE A 175 -13.33 7.35 -6.57
C PHE A 175 -14.39 8.22 -7.22
N SER A 176 -15.65 7.78 -7.28
CA SER A 176 -16.78 8.65 -7.64
C SER A 176 -17.34 9.38 -6.42
N ASP A 177 -18.14 10.43 -6.62
CA ASP A 177 -18.91 11.07 -5.52
C ASP A 177 -19.78 10.04 -4.77
N GLU A 178 -20.35 9.05 -5.45
CA GLU A 178 -21.10 7.94 -4.83
C GLU A 178 -20.26 7.09 -3.88
N ASP A 179 -18.99 6.81 -4.22
CA ASP A 179 -18.05 6.12 -3.33
C ASP A 179 -17.70 6.98 -2.10
N THR A 180 -17.70 8.29 -2.27
CA THR A 180 -17.25 9.30 -1.30
C THR A 180 -18.31 9.56 -0.23
N HIS A 181 -19.59 9.39 -0.55
CA HIS A 181 -20.72 9.59 0.38
C HIS A 181 -20.92 8.48 1.43
N GLY A 182 -20.40 7.26 1.23
CA GLY A 182 -20.81 6.10 2.04
C GLY A 182 -19.77 5.51 3.01
N LYS A 183 -18.48 5.46 2.66
CA LYS A 183 -17.48 4.69 3.44
C LYS A 183 -16.06 5.27 3.50
N LEU A 184 -15.72 6.28 2.69
CA LEU A 184 -14.35 6.79 2.59
C LEU A 184 -14.14 8.17 3.21
N ARG A 185 -15.15 9.03 3.31
CA ARG A 185 -15.06 10.24 4.15
C ARG A 185 -14.82 9.91 5.63
N SER A 186 -15.28 8.76 6.10
CA SER A 186 -14.96 8.26 7.46
C SER A 186 -13.51 7.77 7.59
N LEU A 187 -12.81 7.58 6.47
CA LEU A 187 -11.42 7.14 6.37
C LEU A 187 -10.48 8.29 5.98
N GLU A 188 -11.03 9.38 5.45
CA GLU A 188 -10.33 10.64 5.19
C GLU A 188 -9.88 11.21 6.54
N ASN A 189 -8.60 11.03 6.82
CA ASN A 189 -7.91 11.69 7.91
C ASN A 189 -6.70 12.34 7.26
N LYS A 190 -6.46 13.63 7.52
CA LYS A 190 -5.29 14.35 6.96
C LYS A 190 -3.95 13.70 7.30
N LYS A 191 -3.94 12.72 8.21
CA LYS A 191 -2.77 11.90 8.58
C LYS A 191 -2.65 10.58 7.82
N THR A 192 -3.61 10.21 6.97
CA THR A 192 -3.64 8.93 6.24
C THR A 192 -3.52 9.14 4.74
N TYR A 193 -4.48 9.81 4.12
CA TYR A 193 -4.45 10.10 2.69
C TYR A 193 -5.33 11.29 2.35
N SER A 194 -5.07 11.91 1.22
CA SER A 194 -5.85 13.03 0.70
C SER A 194 -6.69 12.59 -0.49
N LEU A 195 -7.90 13.14 -0.63
CA LEU A 195 -8.72 12.98 -1.82
C LEU A 195 -8.61 14.26 -2.66
N ILE A 196 -7.98 14.16 -3.83
CA ILE A 196 -7.86 15.28 -4.77
C ILE A 196 -9.00 15.19 -5.77
N LYS A 197 -9.84 16.23 -5.84
CA LYS A 197 -10.88 16.34 -6.87
C LYS A 197 -10.24 16.50 -8.25
N GLU A 198 -10.64 15.69 -9.22
CA GLU A 198 -10.22 15.86 -10.60
C GLU A 198 -11.08 16.94 -11.26
N ASN A 199 -10.46 18.04 -11.74
CA ASN A 199 -11.14 19.28 -12.15
C ASN A 199 -12.20 19.14 -13.26
N ALA A 200 -12.32 17.99 -13.90
CA ALA A 200 -13.25 17.74 -15.01
C ALA A 200 -14.29 16.63 -14.73
N SER A 201 -14.27 16.02 -13.54
CA SER A 201 -15.16 14.90 -13.19
C SER A 201 -15.65 15.00 -11.74
N GLU A 202 -16.80 14.40 -11.47
CA GLU A 202 -17.28 14.10 -10.11
C GLU A 202 -16.47 12.92 -9.50
N SER A 203 -15.16 12.94 -9.70
CA SER A 203 -14.25 11.91 -9.24
C SER A 203 -13.08 12.48 -8.46
N TYR A 204 -12.66 11.72 -7.46
CA TYR A 204 -11.50 12.01 -6.63
C TYR A 204 -10.41 10.99 -6.91
N ARG A 205 -9.16 11.41 -6.78
CA ARG A 205 -8.00 10.54 -6.77
C ARG A 205 -7.43 10.50 -5.36
N ILE A 206 -7.04 9.31 -4.92
CA ILE A 206 -6.28 9.18 -3.68
C ILE A 206 -4.83 9.60 -3.88
N GLU A 207 -4.37 10.46 -2.99
CA GLU A 207 -2.98 10.79 -2.80
C GLU A 207 -2.52 10.18 -1.48
N LEU A 208 -1.59 9.23 -1.58
CA LEU A 208 -1.00 8.56 -0.42
C LEU A 208 0.23 9.34 0.01
N GLU A 209 0.37 9.58 1.30
CA GLU A 209 1.57 10.15 1.89
C GLU A 209 2.60 9.08 2.25
N LYS A 210 3.90 9.41 2.15
CA LYS A 210 4.99 8.48 2.48
C LYS A 210 4.83 7.92 3.91
N ASP A 211 4.57 8.80 4.87
CA ASP A 211 4.45 8.43 6.28
C ASP A 211 3.27 7.52 6.53
N TYR A 212 2.18 7.68 5.77
CA TYR A 212 1.05 6.76 5.88
C TYR A 212 1.38 5.36 5.35
N ILE A 213 2.20 5.23 4.31
CA ILE A 213 2.67 3.92 3.86
C ILE A 213 3.47 3.23 4.97
N ILE A 214 4.33 3.96 5.67
CA ILE A 214 5.09 3.45 6.81
C ILE A 214 4.15 2.99 7.93
N VAL A 215 3.13 3.80 8.26
CA VAL A 215 2.10 3.42 9.24
C VAL A 215 1.36 2.16 8.82
N CYS A 216 1.00 2.00 7.53
CA CYS A 216 0.36 0.79 7.03
C CYS A 216 1.24 -0.43 7.26
N ILE A 217 2.53 -0.35 6.91
CA ILE A 217 3.50 -1.43 7.12
C ILE A 217 3.54 -1.79 8.61
N ASP A 218 3.68 -0.80 9.49
CA ASP A 218 3.79 -1.01 10.93
C ASP A 218 2.53 -1.63 11.55
N GLU A 219 1.35 -1.16 11.18
CA GLU A 219 0.09 -1.69 11.74
C GLU A 219 -0.18 -3.11 11.24
N VAL A 220 0.14 -3.44 9.99
CA VAL A 220 0.05 -4.82 9.49
C VAL A 220 1.06 -5.72 10.20
N SER A 221 2.32 -5.29 10.35
CA SER A 221 3.32 -6.08 11.07
C SER A 221 2.95 -6.32 12.53
N LYS A 222 2.45 -5.31 13.24
CA LYS A 222 1.96 -5.48 14.61
C LYS A 222 0.78 -6.44 14.67
N PHE A 223 -0.20 -6.27 13.77
CA PHE A 223 -1.36 -7.15 13.69
C PHE A 223 -0.94 -8.62 13.49
N LEU A 224 -0.01 -8.89 12.57
CA LEU A 224 0.47 -10.26 12.33
C LEU A 224 1.25 -10.82 13.53
N LYS A 225 2.06 -10.01 14.22
CA LYS A 225 2.78 -10.43 15.43
C LYS A 225 1.83 -10.72 16.61
N ASP A 226 0.79 -9.92 16.77
CA ASP A 226 -0.19 -10.14 17.84
C ASP A 226 -0.95 -11.47 17.66
N LEU A 227 -1.04 -11.97 16.43
CA LEU A 227 -1.60 -13.29 16.10
C LEU A 227 -0.62 -14.44 16.34
N THR A 228 0.69 -14.21 16.28
CA THR A 228 1.69 -15.26 16.54
C THR A 228 1.98 -15.43 18.04
N VAL A 229 1.99 -14.34 18.81
CA VAL A 229 2.37 -14.33 20.25
C VAL A 229 1.34 -15.02 21.15
N LYS A 230 0.07 -15.12 20.74
CA LYS A 230 -1.02 -15.69 21.55
C LYS A 230 -1.33 -17.16 21.24
N ARG A 231 -0.31 -17.92 20.80
CA ARG A 231 -0.33 -19.39 20.83
C ARG A 231 -0.24 -19.90 22.26
#